data_AF-A0A3Q7TB31-F1
#
_entry.id   AF-A0A3Q7TB31-F1
#
_cell.length_a   1.000
_cell.length_b   1.000
_cell.length_c   1.000
_cell.angle_alpha   90.00
_cell.angle_beta   90.00
_cell.angle_gamma   90.00
#
_symmetry.space_group_name_H-M   'P 1'
#
loop_
_entity.id
_entity.type
_entity.pdbx_description
1 polymer ?
#
loop_
_entity_poly.entity_id
_entity_poly.type
_entity_poly.pdbx_seq_one_letter_code
_entity_poly.pdbx_strand_id
1 'polypeptide(L)'
;MNGVSDPPLFIKDIKPGLKNLNVVFIVLEIGRVTKTKDGHEVRSCKVADKTGSITISVWDEIGGLIQPGDIIRLTRGYASMWKGCLTLYTGRGGELQKIGEFCMVYSEVPNFSEPNPDYRGQQSRGEMGFKVAQNQGDANFHMLVEAMAGDLQIHSYKELLIIRQS
;
A
#
# COMPACT_ATOMS: atom_id res chain seq x y z
N MET A 1 -14.49 -8.75 -24.51
CA MET A 1 -13.83 -9.96 -23.99
C MET A 1 -12.34 -9.68 -23.98
N ASN A 2 -11.69 -9.74 -22.82
CA ASN A 2 -10.23 -9.88 -22.57
C ASN A 2 -9.94 -9.31 -21.17
N GLY A 3 -10.01 -10.15 -20.14
CA GLY A 3 -9.77 -9.72 -18.76
C GLY A 3 -9.05 -10.73 -17.88
N VAL A 4 -8.49 -11.79 -18.47
CA VAL A 4 -7.86 -12.90 -17.70
C VAL A 4 -6.66 -13.49 -18.46
N SER A 5 -5.76 -12.67 -18.98
CA SER A 5 -4.57 -13.18 -19.72
C SER A 5 -3.23 -12.91 -19.05
N ASP A 6 -3.16 -12.02 -18.06
CA ASP A 6 -1.89 -11.73 -17.41
C ASP A 6 -1.73 -12.58 -16.15
N PRO A 7 -0.67 -13.41 -16.06
CA PRO A 7 -0.40 -14.19 -14.87
C PRO A 7 -0.14 -13.26 -13.67
N PRO A 8 -0.51 -13.67 -12.43
CA PRO A 8 -0.22 -12.87 -11.25
C PRO A 8 1.29 -12.61 -11.10
N LEU A 9 1.64 -11.35 -10.81
CA LEU A 9 2.98 -10.93 -10.46
C LEU A 9 3.33 -11.40 -9.04
N PHE A 10 4.54 -11.90 -8.85
CA PHE A 10 5.05 -12.25 -7.52
C PHE A 10 5.47 -11.02 -6.72
N ILE A 11 5.35 -11.10 -5.40
CA ILE A 11 5.69 -10.01 -4.49
C ILE A 11 7.14 -9.56 -4.66
N LYS A 12 8.09 -10.47 -4.88
CA LYS A 12 9.51 -10.13 -5.09
C LYS A 12 9.78 -9.22 -6.29
N ASP A 13 8.87 -9.19 -7.27
CA ASP A 13 9.04 -8.44 -8.51
C ASP A 13 8.39 -7.04 -8.43
N ILE A 14 7.74 -6.73 -7.30
CA ILE A 14 7.07 -5.46 -7.05
C ILE A 14 8.11 -4.39 -6.71
N LYS A 15 8.03 -3.25 -7.39
CA LYS A 15 8.89 -2.08 -7.20
C LYS A 15 8.05 -0.82 -7.03
N PRO A 16 8.58 0.22 -6.36
CA PRO A 16 7.88 1.50 -6.26
C PRO A 16 7.50 2.07 -7.63
N GLY A 17 6.29 2.59 -7.75
CA GLY A 17 5.79 3.25 -8.97
C GLY A 17 5.13 2.30 -9.98
N LEU A 18 5.18 0.98 -9.78
CA LEU A 18 4.45 0.04 -10.63
C LEU A 18 2.93 0.18 -10.45
N LYS A 19 2.19 0.06 -11.56
CA LYS A 19 0.73 0.18 -11.65
C LYS A 19 0.17 -1.02 -12.42
N ASN A 20 -1.15 -1.16 -12.42
CA ASN A 20 -1.86 -2.28 -13.07
C ASN A 20 -1.37 -3.65 -12.57
N LEU A 21 -1.01 -3.72 -11.28
CA LEU A 21 -0.51 -4.94 -10.66
C LEU A 21 -1.65 -5.94 -10.46
N ASN A 22 -1.44 -7.18 -10.89
CA ASN A 22 -2.30 -8.31 -10.55
C ASN A 22 -1.50 -9.22 -9.63
N VAL A 23 -1.90 -9.36 -8.37
CA VAL A 23 -1.13 -10.09 -7.34
C VAL A 23 -2.08 -11.00 -6.57
N VAL A 24 -1.66 -12.22 -6.29
CA VAL A 24 -2.38 -13.13 -5.39
C VAL A 24 -1.52 -13.32 -4.16
N PHE A 25 -2.11 -13.15 -2.98
CA PHE A 25 -1.41 -13.27 -1.71
C PHE A 25 -2.32 -13.85 -0.62
N ILE A 26 -1.71 -14.38 0.42
CA ILE A 26 -2.37 -14.73 1.68
C ILE A 26 -2.17 -13.61 2.71
N VAL A 27 -3.20 -13.32 3.49
CA VAL A 27 -3.14 -12.36 4.60
C VAL A 27 -2.52 -13.04 5.81
N LEU A 28 -1.45 -12.46 6.35
CA LEU A 28 -0.75 -12.99 7.52
C LEU A 28 -1.19 -12.27 8.81
N GLU A 29 -1.20 -10.94 8.77
CA GLU A 29 -1.50 -10.12 9.94
C GLU A 29 -2.32 -8.90 9.53
N ILE A 30 -3.31 -8.54 10.36
CA ILE A 30 -4.03 -7.28 10.25
C ILE A 30 -3.46 -6.34 11.30
N GLY A 31 -2.83 -5.27 10.82
CA GLY A 31 -2.26 -4.25 11.68
C GLY A 31 -3.30 -3.27 12.21
N ARG A 32 -2.81 -2.14 12.71
CA ARG A 32 -3.64 -1.11 13.34
C ARG A 32 -4.56 -0.43 12.32
N VAL A 33 -5.78 -0.16 12.76
CA VAL A 33 -6.73 0.71 12.05
C VAL A 33 -6.38 2.17 12.34
N THR A 34 -6.25 2.97 11.29
CA THR A 34 -6.10 4.42 11.37
C THR A 34 -7.29 5.11 10.71
N LYS A 35 -7.73 6.23 11.26
CA LYS A 35 -8.78 7.07 10.64
C LYS A 35 -8.15 8.29 9.97
N THR A 36 -8.54 8.56 8.74
CA THR A 36 -8.21 9.83 8.07
C THR A 36 -9.04 10.97 8.66
N LYS A 37 -8.64 12.21 8.39
CA LYS A 37 -9.38 13.41 8.82
C LYS A 37 -10.82 13.44 8.29
N ASP A 38 -11.01 12.87 7.10
CA ASP A 38 -12.31 12.81 6.42
C ASP A 38 -13.17 11.62 6.88
N GLY A 39 -12.66 10.83 7.84
CA GLY A 39 -13.40 9.75 8.49
C GLY A 39 -13.20 8.36 7.89
N HIS A 40 -12.41 8.22 6.83
CA HIS A 40 -12.11 6.93 6.21
C HIS A 40 -11.23 6.07 7.10
N GLU A 41 -11.52 4.77 7.16
CA GLU A 41 -10.71 3.80 7.90
C GLU A 41 -9.66 3.18 6.98
N VAL A 42 -8.42 3.12 7.43
CA VAL A 42 -7.32 2.49 6.69
C VAL A 42 -6.68 1.43 7.58
N ARG A 43 -6.53 0.22 7.04
CA ARG A 43 -5.87 -0.91 7.71
C ARG A 43 -4.61 -1.28 6.94
N SER A 44 -3.50 -1.39 7.67
CA SER A 44 -2.26 -1.93 7.12
C SER A 44 -2.20 -3.42 7.42
N CYS A 45 -2.16 -4.25 6.38
CA CYS A 45 -2.08 -5.70 6.51
C CYS A 45 -0.73 -6.22 6.00
N LYS A 46 -0.14 -7.18 6.70
CA LYS A 46 0.99 -7.95 6.18
C LYS A 46 0.44 -9.08 5.33
N VAL A 47 0.88 -9.16 4.09
CA VAL A 47 0.47 -10.20 3.13
C VAL A 47 1.70 -10.87 2.52
N ALA A 48 1.55 -12.11 2.06
CA ALA A 48 2.67 -12.87 1.51
C ALA A 48 2.28 -13.80 0.37
N ASP A 49 3.29 -14.17 -0.41
CA ASP A 49 3.27 -15.26 -1.38
C ASP A 49 4.53 -16.11 -1.17
N LYS A 50 4.75 -17.11 -2.04
CA LYS A 50 5.92 -17.99 -1.92
C LYS A 50 7.29 -17.28 -2.02
N THR A 51 7.32 -16.01 -2.41
CA THR A 51 8.54 -15.23 -2.69
C THR A 51 8.89 -14.22 -1.61
N GLY A 52 7.98 -13.93 -0.68
CA GLY A 52 8.21 -13.04 0.45
C GLY A 52 6.93 -12.33 0.89
N SER A 53 7.08 -11.36 1.79
CA SER A 53 5.96 -10.57 2.31
C SER A 53 6.03 -9.10 1.94
N ILE A 54 4.88 -8.44 1.91
CA ILE A 54 4.73 -7.00 1.69
C ILE A 54 3.53 -6.48 2.50
N THR A 55 3.52 -5.19 2.78
CA THR A 55 2.41 -4.48 3.40
C THR A 55 1.44 -4.00 2.33
N ILE A 56 0.15 -4.20 2.55
CA ILE A 56 -0.94 -3.60 1.77
C ILE A 56 -1.75 -2.67 2.67
N SER A 57 -2.15 -1.51 2.16
CA SER A 57 -3.10 -0.62 2.82
C SER A 57 -4.48 -0.77 2.20
N VAL A 58 -5.46 -1.14 3.01
CA VAL A 58 -6.84 -1.40 2.59
C VAL A 58 -7.78 -0.42 3.28
N TRP A 59 -8.72 0.11 2.51
CA TRP A 59 -9.60 1.20 2.93
C TRP A 59 -11.00 0.70 3.25
N ASP A 60 -11.64 1.40 4.18
CA ASP A 60 -13.05 1.35 4.55
C ASP A 60 -13.59 -0.07 4.81
N GLU A 61 -14.81 -0.33 4.35
CA GLU A 61 -15.54 -1.58 4.59
C GLU A 61 -14.75 -2.80 4.10
N ILE A 62 -14.04 -2.68 2.97
CA ILE A 62 -13.21 -3.77 2.44
C ILE A 62 -12.11 -4.15 3.43
N GLY A 63 -11.46 -3.16 4.06
CA GLY A 63 -10.51 -3.41 5.14
C GLY A 63 -11.17 -4.09 6.35
N GLY A 64 -12.43 -3.72 6.62
CA GLY A 64 -13.33 -4.33 7.61
C GLY A 64 -13.48 -5.85 7.48
N LEU A 65 -13.61 -6.33 6.24
CA LEU A 65 -13.98 -7.71 5.92
C LEU A 65 -12.79 -8.68 5.87
N ILE A 66 -11.57 -8.17 5.66
CA ILE A 66 -10.36 -9.00 5.55
C ILE A 66 -10.06 -9.69 6.89
N GLN A 67 -9.69 -10.98 6.81
CA GLN A 67 -9.24 -11.78 7.95
C GLN A 67 -7.86 -12.41 7.71
N PRO A 68 -7.07 -12.69 8.76
CA PRO A 68 -5.86 -13.51 8.62
C PRO A 68 -6.19 -14.89 8.04
N GLY A 69 -5.36 -15.37 7.12
CA GLY A 69 -5.56 -16.62 6.40
C GLY A 69 -6.33 -16.48 5.08
N ASP A 70 -6.95 -15.33 4.80
CA ASP A 70 -7.64 -15.09 3.52
C ASP A 70 -6.64 -15.10 2.35
N ILE A 71 -7.02 -15.77 1.26
CA ILE A 71 -6.32 -15.71 -0.02
C ILE A 71 -7.05 -14.71 -0.90
N ILE A 72 -6.37 -13.63 -1.25
CA ILE A 72 -6.95 -12.50 -1.96
C ILE A 72 -6.23 -12.29 -3.28
N ARG A 73 -7.01 -12.06 -4.33
CA ARG A 73 -6.54 -11.55 -5.62
C ARG A 73 -6.75 -10.05 -5.67
N LEU A 74 -5.66 -9.31 -5.74
CA LEU A 74 -5.64 -7.89 -6.09
C LEU A 74 -5.55 -7.76 -7.60
N THR A 75 -6.46 -6.98 -8.21
CA THR A 75 -6.37 -6.59 -9.61
C THR A 75 -6.20 -5.08 -9.74
N ARG A 76 -5.47 -4.65 -10.77
CA ARG A 76 -5.14 -3.24 -11.03
C ARG A 76 -4.62 -2.50 -9.80
N GLY A 77 -3.81 -3.17 -8.98
CA GLY A 77 -3.12 -2.58 -7.85
C GLY A 77 -1.99 -1.64 -8.28
N TYR A 78 -1.43 -0.93 -7.32
CA TYR A 78 -0.18 -0.18 -7.50
C TYR A 78 0.69 -0.27 -6.24
N ALA A 79 1.98 -0.01 -6.42
CA ALA A 79 2.96 0.01 -5.33
C ALA A 79 3.59 1.39 -5.19
N SER A 80 3.68 1.89 -3.96
CA SER A 80 4.28 3.18 -3.65
C SER A 80 5.08 3.13 -2.35
N MET A 81 5.99 4.08 -2.15
CA MET A 81 6.70 4.23 -0.88
C MET A 81 5.85 5.02 0.11
N TRP A 82 5.71 4.46 1.31
CA TRP A 82 4.97 5.06 2.41
C TRP A 82 5.80 5.00 3.69
N LYS A 83 6.18 6.17 4.24
CA LYS A 83 7.07 6.27 5.41
C LYS A 83 8.36 5.43 5.30
N GLY A 84 8.88 5.29 4.08
CA GLY A 84 10.08 4.47 3.79
C GLY A 84 9.80 2.99 3.56
N CYS A 85 8.55 2.54 3.61
CA CYS A 85 8.12 1.17 3.38
C CYS A 85 7.45 1.05 2.00
N LEU A 86 7.86 0.07 1.18
CA LEU A 86 7.13 -0.26 -0.04
C LEU A 86 5.76 -0.82 0.34
N THR A 87 4.68 -0.21 -0.15
CA THR A 87 3.30 -0.55 0.25
C THR A 87 2.43 -0.74 -0.99
N LEU A 88 1.58 -1.76 -0.97
CA LEU A 88 0.57 -2.04 -1.97
C LEU A 88 -0.74 -1.33 -1.69
N TYR A 89 -1.42 -0.97 -2.76
CA TYR A 89 -2.71 -0.28 -2.74
C TYR A 89 -3.61 -0.78 -3.87
N THR A 90 -4.92 -0.67 -3.68
CA THR A 90 -5.90 -0.90 -4.73
C THR A 90 -5.95 0.33 -5.66
N GLY A 91 -5.72 0.13 -6.95
CA GLY A 91 -5.77 1.22 -7.94
C GLY A 91 -7.19 1.53 -8.44
N ARG A 92 -7.31 2.56 -9.29
CA ARG A 92 -8.60 2.95 -9.87
C ARG A 92 -9.22 1.80 -10.67
N GLY A 93 -10.44 1.43 -10.32
CA GLY A 93 -11.17 0.32 -10.95
C GLY A 93 -10.50 -1.04 -10.73
N GLY A 94 -9.60 -1.13 -9.75
CA GLY A 94 -9.10 -2.37 -9.19
C GLY A 94 -9.98 -2.87 -8.06
N GLU A 95 -9.77 -4.11 -7.68
CA GLU A 95 -10.56 -4.79 -6.65
C GLU A 95 -9.70 -5.76 -5.85
N LEU A 96 -10.16 -6.03 -4.62
CA LEU A 96 -9.69 -7.11 -3.78
C LEU A 96 -10.76 -8.18 -3.74
N GLN A 97 -10.46 -9.36 -4.29
CA GLN A 97 -11.38 -10.47 -4.32
C GLN A 97 -10.83 -11.62 -3.47
N LYS A 98 -11.55 -12.00 -2.42
CA LYS A 98 -11.27 -13.26 -1.70
C LYS A 98 -11.54 -14.43 -2.64
N ILE A 99 -10.54 -15.28 -2.84
CA ILE A 99 -10.60 -16.45 -3.72
C ILE A 99 -10.36 -17.77 -2.98
N GLY A 100 -10.02 -17.72 -1.69
CA GLY A 100 -9.80 -18.90 -0.85
C GLY A 100 -9.31 -18.52 0.56
N GLU A 101 -8.86 -19.53 1.30
CA GLU A 101 -8.31 -19.38 2.66
C GLU A 101 -7.35 -20.52 3.01
N PHE A 102 -6.41 -20.28 3.93
CA PHE A 102 -5.46 -21.20 4.59
C PHE A 102 -4.44 -21.97 3.73
N CYS A 103 -4.79 -22.42 2.53
CA CYS A 103 -4.00 -23.43 1.79
C CYS A 103 -2.93 -22.86 0.83
N MET A 104 -2.61 -21.57 0.90
CA MET A 104 -1.59 -20.97 0.03
C MET A 104 -0.20 -21.13 0.63
N VAL A 105 0.76 -21.63 -0.15
CA VAL A 105 2.18 -21.65 0.25
C VAL A 105 2.74 -20.23 0.21
N TYR A 106 3.37 -19.80 1.31
CA TYR A 106 3.95 -18.48 1.45
C TYR A 106 5.32 -18.50 2.12
N SER A 107 6.08 -17.42 1.96
CA SER A 107 7.28 -17.09 2.71
C SER A 107 7.11 -15.72 3.35
N GLU A 108 7.43 -15.59 4.64
CA GLU A 108 7.42 -14.29 5.31
C GLU A 108 8.66 -13.45 5.00
N VAL A 109 9.71 -14.08 4.47
CA VAL A 109 11.01 -13.44 4.20
C VAL A 109 11.41 -13.57 2.73
N PRO A 110 12.04 -12.54 2.14
CA PRO A 110 12.27 -11.22 2.74
C PRO A 110 10.96 -10.41 2.84
N ASN A 111 10.93 -9.46 3.78
CA ASN A 111 9.85 -8.50 3.90
C ASN A 111 10.18 -7.26 3.06
N PHE A 112 9.53 -7.12 1.90
CA PHE A 112 9.76 -6.04 0.94
C PHE A 112 9.31 -4.66 1.45
N SER A 113 8.55 -4.62 2.54
CA SER A 113 8.13 -3.38 3.20
C SER A 113 9.05 -2.94 4.33
N GLU A 114 10.12 -3.66 4.62
CA GLU A 114 11.10 -3.20 5.61
C GLU A 114 11.67 -1.83 5.19
N PRO A 115 11.77 -0.86 6.12
CA PRO A 115 12.32 0.45 5.80
C PRO A 115 13.75 0.33 5.29
N ASN A 116 13.96 0.55 3.99
CA ASN A 116 15.31 0.57 3.43
C ASN A 116 15.90 2.00 3.56
N PRO A 117 17.08 2.16 4.21
CA PRO A 117 17.81 3.42 4.29
C PRO A 117 18.01 4.11 2.93
N ASP A 118 18.17 3.35 1.85
CA ASP A 118 18.42 3.87 0.50
C ASP A 118 17.23 4.67 -0.07
N TYR A 119 16.00 4.38 0.36
CA TYR A 119 14.80 5.09 -0.11
C TYR A 119 14.53 6.40 0.63
N ARG A 120 15.29 6.72 1.70
CA ARG A 120 15.15 7.99 2.44
C ARG A 120 15.37 9.22 1.55
N GLY A 121 16.21 9.11 0.51
CA GLY A 121 16.50 10.20 -0.43
C GLY A 121 15.53 10.36 -1.61
N GLN A 122 14.55 9.45 -1.78
CA GLN A 122 13.61 9.49 -2.91
C GLN A 122 12.29 10.23 -2.59
N GLN A 123 12.05 10.63 -1.34
CA GLN A 123 10.90 11.47 -0.96
C GLN A 123 10.77 12.71 -1.86
N SER A 124 11.91 13.33 -2.23
CA SER A 124 11.96 14.53 -3.07
C SER A 124 11.72 14.28 -4.57
N ARG A 125 11.84 13.02 -5.06
CA ARG A 125 11.57 12.67 -6.47
C ARG A 125 10.12 12.32 -6.73
N GLY A 126 9.40 11.80 -5.72
CA GLY A 126 7.95 11.66 -5.77
C GLY A 126 7.24 13.00 -5.96
N GLU A 127 7.74 14.06 -5.31
CA GLU A 127 7.30 15.46 -5.50
C GLU A 127 7.49 15.95 -6.95
N MET A 128 8.57 15.54 -7.62
CA MET A 128 8.87 15.94 -8.99
C MET A 128 7.96 15.25 -10.01
N GLY A 129 7.62 13.97 -9.80
CA GLY A 129 6.59 13.27 -10.57
C GLY A 129 5.19 13.86 -10.39
N PHE A 130 4.91 14.40 -9.20
CA PHE A 130 3.68 15.12 -8.85
C PHE A 130 3.48 16.41 -9.66
N LYS A 131 4.56 17.18 -9.87
CA LYS A 131 4.55 18.40 -10.69
C LYS A 131 4.31 18.13 -12.18
N VAL A 132 4.73 16.97 -12.68
CA VAL A 132 4.46 16.57 -14.07
C VAL A 132 2.99 16.17 -14.23
N ALA A 133 2.40 15.47 -13.27
CA ALA A 133 0.98 15.12 -13.26
C ALA A 133 0.05 16.35 -13.13
N GLN A 134 0.48 17.42 -12.44
CA GLN A 134 -0.24 18.71 -12.39
C GLN A 134 -0.43 19.36 -13.77
N ASN A 135 0.55 19.23 -14.66
CA ASN A 135 0.49 19.86 -15.98
C ASN A 135 -0.30 19.03 -17.01
N GLN A 136 -0.64 17.77 -16.72
CA GLN A 136 -1.30 16.87 -17.68
C GLN A 136 -2.78 16.60 -17.38
N GLY A 137 -3.38 17.23 -16.36
CA GLY A 137 -4.81 17.08 -16.09
C GLY A 137 -5.20 15.65 -15.72
N ASP A 138 -4.31 14.91 -15.05
CA ASP A 138 -4.56 13.54 -14.63
C ASP A 138 -5.68 13.49 -13.58
N ALA A 139 -6.83 12.93 -13.94
CA ALA A 139 -7.98 12.76 -13.04
C ALA A 139 -7.68 11.92 -11.78
N ASN A 140 -6.50 11.31 -11.68
CA ASN A 140 -5.98 10.57 -10.52
C ASN A 140 -5.26 11.45 -9.50
N PHE A 141 -5.11 12.75 -9.76
CA PHE A 141 -4.47 13.70 -8.86
C PHE A 141 -5.18 13.78 -7.50
N HIS A 142 -6.51 13.69 -7.49
CA HIS A 142 -7.30 13.74 -6.26
C HIS A 142 -6.95 12.60 -5.29
N MET A 143 -6.89 11.35 -5.76
CA MET A 143 -6.53 10.19 -4.92
C MET A 143 -5.07 10.21 -4.45
N LEU A 144 -4.15 10.74 -5.28
CA LEU A 144 -2.76 10.95 -4.87
C LEU A 144 -2.64 12.04 -3.81
N VAL A 145 -3.43 13.11 -3.92
CA VAL A 145 -3.52 14.17 -2.91
C VAL A 145 -4.20 13.66 -1.65
N GLU A 146 -5.24 12.83 -1.73
CA GLU A 146 -5.91 12.25 -0.55
C GLU A 146 -5.02 11.27 0.21
N ALA A 147 -4.28 10.40 -0.51
CA ALA A 147 -3.27 9.55 0.08
C ALA A 147 -2.12 10.32 0.74
N MET A 148 -1.90 11.60 0.37
CA MET A 148 -0.92 12.50 1.01
C MET A 148 -1.54 13.44 2.05
N ALA A 149 -2.81 13.82 1.91
CA ALA A 149 -3.54 14.75 2.78
C ALA A 149 -3.99 14.07 4.07
N GLY A 150 -4.20 12.76 4.03
CA GLY A 150 -4.26 11.92 5.24
C GLY A 150 -3.00 12.02 6.11
N ASP A 151 -1.89 12.52 5.54
CA ASP A 151 -0.55 12.45 6.13
C ASP A 151 0.15 13.79 6.37
N LEU A 152 -0.47 14.92 6.04
CA LEU A 152 -0.05 16.25 6.51
C LEU A 152 -0.86 16.65 7.76
N GLN A 153 -0.38 16.20 8.92
CA GLN A 153 -0.36 16.88 10.24
C GLN A 153 -0.43 15.88 11.40
N ILE A 154 0.65 15.12 11.66
CA ILE A 154 0.89 14.63 13.04
C ILE A 154 2.35 14.86 13.49
N HIS A 155 3.28 15.26 12.61
CA HIS A 155 4.70 15.33 12.95
C HIS A 155 5.25 16.69 13.41
N SER A 156 4.44 17.73 13.60
CA SER A 156 4.95 19.00 14.19
C SER A 156 4.86 19.06 15.73
N TYR A 157 3.98 18.26 16.37
CA TYR A 157 3.70 18.44 17.81
C TYR A 157 4.37 17.43 18.76
N LYS A 158 5.01 16.37 18.26
CA LYS A 158 5.65 15.36 19.14
C LYS A 158 7.14 15.62 19.42
N GLU A 159 7.86 16.30 18.53
CA GLU A 159 9.24 16.74 18.82
C GLU A 159 9.30 18.02 19.68
N LEU A 160 8.25 18.85 19.64
CA LEU A 160 8.19 20.08 20.44
C LEU A 160 7.89 19.86 21.93
N LEU A 161 7.33 18.70 22.32
CA LEU A 161 7.03 18.41 23.73
C LEU A 161 8.23 17.87 24.54
N ILE A 162 9.20 17.24 23.87
CA ILE A 162 10.40 16.70 24.55
C ILE A 162 11.43 17.80 24.84
N ILE A 163 11.42 18.89 24.05
CA ILE A 163 12.39 19.99 24.18
C ILE A 163 11.95 21.05 25.23
N ARG A 164 10.74 20.94 25.80
CA ARG A 164 10.24 21.91 26.82
C ARG A 164 10.22 21.41 28.26
N GLN A 165 10.75 20.22 28.56
CA GLN A 165 10.90 19.73 29.94
C GLN A 165 12.34 19.30 30.28
N SER A 166 13.33 20.07 29.85
CA SER A 166 14.68 20.04 30.41
C SER A 166 15.24 21.45 30.54
#